data_AF-A0A9Q3PBD0-F1
#
_entry.id   AF-A0A9Q3PBD0-F1
#
_cell.length_a   1.000
_cell.length_b   1.000
_cell.length_c   1.000
_cell.angle_alpha   90.00
_cell.angle_beta   90.00
_cell.angle_gamma   90.00
#
_symmetry.space_group_name_H-M   'P 1'
#
loop_
_entity.id
_entity.type
_entity.pdbx_description
1 polymer ?
#
loop_
_entity_poly.entity_id
_entity_poly.type
_entity_poly.pdbx_seq_one_letter_code
_entity_poly.pdbx_strand_id
1 'polypeptide(L)'
;MVGFSLTTIMENSIEILSIPIGNNTNYGEWSAQIFILLRLKDLLHVCENTLPIHATIPVTNKWNKANSEAISIISSQFSHQVFIKVVKKYSKDTQQLWQKLEEQYASKKAINRGQVWM
;
A
#
# COMPACT_ATOMS: atom_id res chain seq x y z
N MET A 1 27.20 -12.97 25.46
CA MET A 1 25.78 -12.76 25.10
C MET A 1 25.73 -11.69 24.03
N VAL A 2 25.53 -12.07 22.77
CA VAL A 2 25.33 -11.09 21.70
C VAL A 2 23.81 -10.95 21.56
N GLY A 3 23.25 -9.89 22.13
CA GLY A 3 21.84 -9.55 21.96
C GLY A 3 21.63 -9.08 20.54
N PHE A 4 21.18 -9.96 19.64
CA PHE A 4 20.65 -9.54 18.35
C PHE A 4 19.30 -8.87 18.61
N SER A 5 19.28 -7.53 18.50
CA SER A 5 18.05 -6.76 18.56
C SER A 5 17.14 -7.17 17.39
N LEU A 6 15.91 -7.58 17.71
CA LEU A 6 14.87 -7.96 16.74
C LEU A 6 14.62 -6.88 15.66
N THR A 7 14.88 -5.61 16.00
CA THR A 7 14.80 -4.46 15.09
C THR A 7 15.76 -4.56 13.90
N THR A 8 17.00 -5.01 14.11
CA THR A 8 18.01 -5.12 13.04
C THR A 8 17.68 -6.25 12.06
N ILE A 9 17.04 -7.31 12.54
CA ILE A 9 16.60 -8.42 11.67
C ILE A 9 15.40 -7.99 10.82
N MET A 10 14.46 -7.22 11.38
CA MET A 10 13.30 -6.70 10.63
C MET A 10 13.70 -5.67 9.57
N GLU A 11 14.65 -4.78 9.86
CA GLU A 11 15.15 -3.80 8.88
C GLU A 11 15.83 -4.48 7.68
N ASN A 12 16.68 -5.49 7.93
CA ASN A 12 17.29 -6.29 6.85
C ASN A 12 16.31 -7.18 6.08
N SER A 13 15.16 -7.53 6.67
CA SER A 13 14.14 -8.36 6.01
C SER A 13 13.37 -7.59 4.94
N ILE A 14 13.28 -6.26 5.08
CA ILE A 14 12.58 -5.37 4.14
C ILE A 14 13.36 -5.24 2.83
N GLU A 15 14.71 -5.32 2.87
CA GLU A 15 15.55 -5.35 1.66
C GLU A 15 15.41 -6.66 0.84
N ILE A 16 14.86 -7.72 1.43
CA ILE A 16 14.76 -9.05 0.80
C ILE A 16 13.41 -9.26 0.10
N LEU A 17 12.39 -8.43 0.38
CA LEU A 17 11.16 -8.43 -0.40
C LEU A 17 11.46 -7.78 -1.76
N SER A 18 11.85 -8.59 -2.74
CA SER A 18 11.89 -8.21 -4.15
C SER A 18 10.45 -7.95 -4.60
N ILE A 19 9.95 -6.75 -4.32
CA ILE A 19 8.60 -6.34 -4.68
C ILE A 19 8.55 -6.24 -6.21
N PRO A 20 7.72 -7.04 -6.88
CA PRO A 20 7.60 -6.97 -8.33
C PRO A 20 7.02 -5.61 -8.70
N ILE A 21 7.37 -5.08 -9.88
CA ILE A 21 6.73 -3.85 -10.36
C ILE A 21 5.25 -4.12 -10.60
N GLY A 22 4.38 -3.40 -9.90
CA GLY A 22 2.92 -3.52 -10.00
C GLY A 22 2.42 -3.14 -11.39
N ASN A 23 1.68 -4.06 -12.00
CA ASN A 23 1.02 -3.91 -13.29
C ASN A 23 -0.37 -4.58 -13.26
N ASN A 24 -1.09 -4.52 -14.39
CA ASN A 24 -2.46 -5.00 -14.45
C ASN A 24 -2.60 -6.53 -14.34
N THR A 25 -1.53 -7.31 -14.53
CA THR A 25 -1.56 -8.78 -14.55
C THR A 25 -1.08 -9.39 -13.23
N ASN A 26 -0.16 -8.72 -12.53
CA ASN A 26 0.40 -9.19 -11.25
C ASN A 26 -0.17 -8.48 -10.00
N TYR A 27 -1.23 -7.66 -10.16
CA TYR A 27 -1.78 -6.85 -9.08
C TYR A 27 -2.02 -7.61 -7.77
N GLY A 28 -2.51 -8.86 -7.83
CA GLY A 28 -2.80 -9.63 -6.62
C GLY A 28 -1.56 -10.08 -5.84
N GLU A 29 -0.46 -10.40 -6.53
CA GLU A 29 0.82 -10.73 -5.88
C GLU A 29 1.49 -9.46 -5.36
N TRP A 30 1.45 -8.40 -6.16
CA TRP A 30 1.94 -7.08 -5.78
C TRP A 30 1.22 -6.52 -4.55
N SER A 31 -0.11 -6.55 -4.52
CA SER A 31 -0.91 -5.98 -3.44
C SER A 31 -0.68 -6.72 -2.12
N ALA A 32 -0.53 -8.05 -2.16
CA ALA A 32 -0.20 -8.85 -0.99
C ALA A 32 1.17 -8.47 -0.41
N GLN A 33 2.18 -8.25 -1.26
CA GLN A 33 3.51 -7.86 -0.82
C GLN A 33 3.55 -6.44 -0.26
N ILE A 34 2.86 -5.49 -0.91
CA ILE A 34 2.73 -4.12 -0.40
C ILE A 34 1.96 -4.10 0.91
N PHE A 35 0.90 -4.90 1.05
CA PHE A 35 0.16 -5.03 2.30
C PHE A 35 1.06 -5.49 3.45
N ILE A 36 1.90 -6.51 3.21
CA ILE A 36 2.88 -6.98 4.20
C ILE A 36 3.87 -5.87 4.55
N LEU A 37 4.42 -5.16 3.56
CA LEU A 37 5.38 -4.09 3.78
C LEU A 37 4.78 -2.93 4.59
N LEU A 38 3.56 -2.50 4.25
CA LEU A 38 2.84 -1.46 4.99
C LEU A 38 2.55 -1.89 6.42
N ARG A 39 2.20 -3.17 6.64
CA ARG A 39 2.01 -3.70 8.00
C ARG A 39 3.32 -3.73 8.80
N LEU A 40 4.44 -4.12 8.19
CA LEU A 40 5.74 -4.15 8.86
C LEU A 40 6.24 -2.75 9.24
N LYS A 41 5.89 -1.73 8.46
CA LYS A 41 6.23 -0.32 8.73
C LYS A 41 5.22 0.42 9.60
N ASP A 42 4.18 -0.28 10.09
CA ASP A 42 3.08 0.34 10.83
C ASP A 42 2.36 1.46 10.06
N LEU A 43 2.24 1.30 8.73
CA LEU A 43 1.61 2.26 7.82
C LEU A 43 0.25 1.78 7.30
N LEU A 44 -0.16 0.54 7.58
CA LEU A 44 -1.41 0.00 7.09
C LEU A 44 -2.64 0.81 7.58
N HIS A 45 -2.55 1.38 8.78
CA HIS A 45 -3.64 2.13 9.39
C HIS A 45 -4.08 3.35 8.57
N VAL A 46 -3.18 4.00 7.82
CA VAL A 46 -3.53 5.13 6.92
C VAL A 46 -4.14 4.69 5.59
N CYS A 47 -4.03 3.40 5.24
CA CYS A 47 -4.71 2.83 4.07
C CYS A 47 -6.14 2.40 4.38
N GLU A 48 -6.41 1.98 5.61
CA GLU A 48 -7.72 1.44 6.02
C GLU A 48 -8.64 2.50 6.62
N ASN A 49 -8.07 3.52 7.27
CA ASN A 49 -8.83 4.51 8.04
C ASN A 49 -8.67 5.92 7.45
N THR A 50 -9.60 6.80 7.81
CA THR A 50 -9.48 8.25 7.58
C THR A 50 -8.91 8.94 8.82
N LEU A 51 -8.28 10.10 8.62
CA LEU A 51 -7.92 10.97 9.72
C LEU A 51 -9.19 11.35 10.51
N PRO A 52 -9.22 11.19 11.84
CA PRO A 52 -10.36 11.62 12.65
C PRO A 52 -10.64 13.12 12.51
N ILE A 53 -11.92 13.48 12.38
CA ILE A 53 -12.37 14.87 12.16
C ILE A 53 -11.88 15.83 13.26
N HIS A 54 -11.72 15.32 14.49
CA HIS A 54 -11.28 16.10 15.65
C HIS A 54 -9.87 15.70 16.13
N ALA A 55 -8.99 15.32 15.20
CA ALA A 55 -7.60 15.03 15.53
C ALA A 55 -6.86 16.28 16.04
N THR A 56 -6.04 16.09 17.08
CA THR A 56 -5.16 17.15 17.56
C THR A 56 -4.03 17.41 16.56
N ILE A 57 -3.44 18.61 16.56
CA ILE A 57 -2.34 18.97 15.64
C ILE A 57 -1.20 17.92 15.64
N PRO A 58 -0.74 17.39 16.80
CA PRO A 58 0.28 16.34 16.81
C PRO A 58 -0.16 15.04 16.12
N VAL A 59 -1.44 14.66 16.26
CA VAL A 59 -2.01 13.46 15.63
C VAL A 59 -2.12 13.68 14.11
N THR A 60 -2.59 14.84 13.68
CA THR A 60 -2.66 15.23 12.26
C THR A 60 -1.28 15.22 11.61
N ASN A 61 -0.26 15.75 12.27
CA ASN A 61 1.10 15.76 11.72
C ASN A 61 1.69 14.35 11.60
N LYS A 62 1.48 13.49 12.61
CA LYS A 62 1.90 12.07 12.55
C LYS A 62 1.19 11.34 11.42
N TRP A 63 -0.12 11.55 11.29
CA TRP A 63 -0.92 10.99 10.21
C TRP A 63 -0.42 11.43 8.83
N ASN A 64 -0.21 12.74 8.62
CA ASN A 64 0.27 13.27 7.34
C ASN A 64 1.63 12.70 6.94
N LYS A 65 2.51 12.48 7.93
CA LYS A 65 3.81 11.84 7.71
C LYS A 65 3.63 10.37 7.28
N ALA A 66 2.83 9.59 8.02
CA ALA A 66 2.54 8.20 7.68
C ALA A 66 1.84 8.07 6.32
N ASN A 67 0.89 8.96 6.02
CA ASN A 67 0.18 9.04 4.73
C ASN A 67 1.17 9.29 3.58
N SER A 68 2.07 10.27 3.73
CA SER A 68 3.09 10.55 2.71
C SER A 68 4.05 9.37 2.50
N GLU A 69 4.44 8.69 3.58
CA GLU A 69 5.34 7.53 3.51
C GLU A 69 4.65 6.34 2.81
N ALA A 70 3.39 6.05 3.16
CA ALA A 70 2.61 5.01 2.52
C ALA A 70 2.40 5.29 1.02
N ILE A 71 2.08 6.53 0.64
CA ILE A 71 2.00 6.94 -0.77
C ILE A 71 3.34 6.73 -1.48
N SER A 72 4.47 7.05 -0.86
CA SER A 72 5.79 6.85 -1.46
C SER A 72 6.07 5.36 -1.71
N ILE A 73 5.78 4.49 -0.75
CA ILE A 73 5.95 3.04 -0.89
C ILE A 73 5.06 2.49 -2.01
N ILE A 74 3.78 2.82 -1.98
CA ILE A 74 2.80 2.37 -2.97
C ILE A 74 3.19 2.89 -4.37
N SER A 75 3.58 4.16 -4.49
CA SER A 75 3.87 4.81 -5.77
C SER A 75 5.19 4.40 -6.40
N SER A 76 6.21 4.11 -5.58
CA SER A 76 7.54 3.69 -6.06
C SER A 76 7.53 2.32 -6.75
N GLN A 77 6.53 1.49 -6.45
CA GLN A 77 6.45 0.11 -6.92
C GLN A 77 5.44 -0.09 -8.06
N PHE A 78 5.11 0.97 -8.81
CA PHE A 78 4.22 0.87 -9.97
C PHE A 78 4.93 1.01 -11.32
N SER A 79 4.40 0.31 -12.31
CA SER A 79 4.68 0.64 -13.71
C SER A 79 4.14 2.04 -14.05
N HIS A 80 4.85 2.75 -14.93
CA HIS A 80 4.52 4.12 -15.35
C HIS A 80 3.04 4.30 -15.79
N GLN A 81 2.46 3.27 -16.40
CA GLN A 81 1.05 3.29 -16.84
C GLN A 81 0.05 3.30 -15.67
N VAL A 82 0.31 2.56 -14.60
CA VAL A 82 -0.54 2.53 -13.39
C VAL A 82 -0.34 3.80 -12.59
N PHE A 83 0.90 4.28 -12.51
CA PHE A 83 1.25 5.55 -11.85
C PHE A 83 0.45 6.73 -12.41
N ILE A 84 0.42 6.90 -13.74
CA ILE A 84 -0.30 8.02 -14.37
C ILE A 84 -1.81 7.93 -14.16
N LYS A 85 -2.39 6.73 -14.24
CA LYS A 85 -3.85 6.54 -14.19
C LYS A 85 -4.42 6.66 -12.77
N VAL A 86 -3.70 6.15 -11.78
CA VAL A 86 -4.22 5.98 -10.41
C VAL A 86 -3.47 6.86 -9.42
N VAL A 87 -2.15 6.73 -9.33
CA VAL A 87 -1.35 7.48 -8.34
C VAL A 87 -1.44 8.99 -8.55
N LYS A 88 -1.32 9.48 -9.80
CA LYS A 88 -1.41 10.93 -10.09
C LYS A 88 -2.76 11.54 -9.68
N LYS A 89 -3.84 10.75 -9.70
CA LYS A 89 -5.19 11.22 -9.40
C LYS A 89 -5.52 11.20 -7.90
N TYR A 90 -4.89 10.29 -7.14
CA TYR A 90 -5.20 10.04 -5.73
C TYR A 90 -4.00 10.26 -4.79
N SER A 91 -2.98 11.00 -5.23
CA SER A 91 -1.70 11.22 -4.53
C SER A 91 -1.78 11.99 -3.20
N LYS A 92 -2.98 12.41 -2.77
CA LYS A 92 -3.17 13.16 -1.51
C LYS A 92 -3.66 12.29 -0.37
N ASP A 93 -4.28 11.16 -0.67
CA ASP A 93 -5.00 10.34 0.30
C ASP A 93 -4.70 8.86 0.05
N THR A 94 -3.95 8.25 0.98
CA THR A 94 -3.54 6.85 0.88
C THR A 94 -4.73 5.91 0.87
N GLN A 95 -5.77 6.21 1.64
CA GLN A 95 -6.97 5.37 1.72
C GLN A 95 -7.70 5.36 0.38
N GLN A 96 -7.91 6.54 -0.21
CA GLN A 96 -8.54 6.65 -1.53
C GLN A 96 -7.68 5.98 -2.61
N LEU A 97 -6.36 6.13 -2.55
CA LEU A 97 -5.43 5.47 -3.45
C LEU A 97 -5.57 3.95 -3.36
N TRP A 98 -5.56 3.40 -2.14
CA TRP A 98 -5.65 1.97 -1.88
C TRP A 98 -6.99 1.38 -2.35
N GLN A 99 -8.11 2.01 -1.98
CA GLN A 99 -9.44 1.59 -2.41
C GLN A 99 -9.60 1.62 -3.94
N LYS A 100 -9.09 2.66 -4.60
CA LYS A 100 -9.19 2.76 -6.07
C LYS A 100 -8.33 1.73 -6.79
N LEU A 101 -7.20 1.34 -6.20
CA LEU A 101 -6.41 0.24 -6.72
C LEU A 101 -7.18 -1.09 -6.61
N GLU A 102 -7.82 -1.35 -5.48
CA GLU A 102 -8.65 -2.55 -5.29
C GLU A 102 -9.84 -2.54 -6.26
N GLU A 103 -10.58 -1.44 -6.37
CA GLU A 103 -11.70 -1.32 -7.31
C GLU A 103 -11.27 -1.56 -8.77
N GLN A 104 -10.14 -0.99 -9.21
CA GLN A 104 -9.74 -1.07 -10.62
C GLN A 104 -9.11 -2.41 -11.00
N TYR A 105 -8.49 -3.09 -10.05
CA TYR A 105 -7.66 -4.27 -10.34
C TYR A 105 -8.11 -5.55 -9.64
N ALA A 106 -8.70 -5.46 -8.44
CA ALA A 106 -9.36 -6.61 -7.81
C ALA A 106 -10.70 -6.93 -8.50
N SER A 107 -11.49 -5.91 -8.87
CA SER A 107 -12.78 -6.13 -9.57
C SER A 107 -12.60 -6.72 -10.97
N LYS A 108 -11.52 -6.38 -11.68
CA LYS A 108 -11.18 -7.03 -12.96
C LYS A 108 -10.92 -8.53 -12.82
N LYS A 109 -10.41 -8.98 -11.66
CA LYS A 109 -10.28 -10.41 -11.34
C LYS A 109 -11.62 -11.04 -10.94
N ALA A 110 -12.50 -10.32 -10.25
CA ALA A 110 -13.83 -10.80 -9.88
C ALA A 110 -14.76 -10.99 -11.09
N ILE A 111 -14.72 -10.08 -12.07
CA ILE A 111 -15.50 -10.19 -13.32
C ILE A 111 -15.08 -11.45 -14.12
N ASN A 112 -13.81 -11.85 -14.05
CA ASN A 112 -13.34 -13.09 -14.68
C ASN A 112 -13.61 -14.37 -13.87
N ARG A 113 -14.06 -14.25 -12.60
CA ARG A 113 -14.43 -15.38 -11.74
C ARG A 113 -15.94 -15.63 -11.66
N GLY A 114 -16.75 -14.65 -12.06
CA GLY A 114 -18.21 -14.74 -12.06
C GLY A 114 -18.85 -15.16 -13.39
N GLN A 115 -18.07 -15.39 -14.45
CA GLN A 115 -18.59 -15.79 -15.78
C GLN A 115 -18.47 -17.29 -16.10
N VAL A 116 -18.19 -18.11 -15.08
CA VAL A 116 -18.43 -19.54 -15.12
C VAL A 116 -19.23 -19.85 -13.87
N TRP A 117 -20.56 -19.75 -13.97
CA TRP A 117 -21.59 -20.59 -13.34
C TRP A 117 -22.95 -19.91 -13.56
N MET A 118 -23.78 -20.62 -14.32
CA MET A 118 -25.18 -20.38 -14.72
C MET A 118 -25.40 -19.44 -15.91
#